data_AF-A0A4E0QTA0-F1
#
_entry.id   AF-A0A4E0QTA0-F1
#
_cell.length_a   1.000
_cell.length_b   1.000
_cell.length_c   1.000
_cell.angle_alpha   90.00
_cell.angle_beta   90.00
_cell.angle_gamma   90.00
#
_symmetry.space_group_name_H-M   'P 1'
#
loop_
_entity.id
_entity.type
_entity.pdbx_description
1 polymer ?
#
loop_
_entity_poly.entity_id
_entity_poly.type
_entity_poly.pdbx_seq_one_letter_code
_entity_poly.pdbx_strand_id
1 'polypeptide(L)'
;MPFSDRSTSSDEGSNDESIESLVSISSVTLQRSFVDQEEDEQDLISNHTQYHQKHQHQYPNSARETRKSRPKSTASLTPSRSSRTTRSNTQNRLHEFRSNLILPIFRIPPYQSGIMWTGNLRRTPVFIFSQNCTIRRSDYAEKLGRMFNMTFRLIRAECKLLRSVLQSHGFQESFNHLGRFNLLWTGSHLKPCQLRMLTDFHKVNHFPRSYELTRKDRLAKNVQRMQQIRGLRQFDFVPHTYILPEEFREFSYAYGQEKGPYIVKPIASSRGRGIRVISHPDEISYEEPVIVSRYISNPFLLDGFKFDVRMYVAVTSYEPLVVYIYEEGLVRFATVRYQMGARHLKTQCMHLTNYSVNKKNFEFVQNDDPNVEDFGNKWSLGALLRFLKSEGADVTGLMVRIEEIIIKSFLCVVNPIASACAMFRECKSKCFELYGFDIIVDDEFRPWLLEVQSLSTLHVHFSYCCVQHGEKGSGQWDSPF
;
A
#
# COMPACT_ATOMS: atom_id res chain seq x y z
N MET A 1 -72.45 -23.37 0.14
CA MET A 1 -71.13 -23.57 0.80
C MET A 1 -70.32 -22.30 0.62
N PRO A 2 -69.42 -21.95 1.56
CA PRO A 2 -69.52 -20.94 2.64
C PRO A 2 -69.35 -19.47 2.15
N PHE A 3 -69.92 -18.42 2.76
CA PHE A 3 -69.71 -17.71 4.06
C PHE A 3 -68.60 -16.62 4.11
N SER A 4 -69.08 -15.37 4.05
CA SER A 4 -68.76 -14.15 4.85
C SER A 4 -67.35 -13.54 4.97
N ASP A 5 -67.26 -12.31 4.45
CA ASP A 5 -66.77 -11.05 5.04
C ASP A 5 -65.93 -11.06 6.33
N ARG A 6 -64.79 -10.33 6.29
CA ARG A 6 -64.64 -9.08 7.06
C ARG A 6 -63.37 -8.30 6.66
N SER A 7 -63.60 -7.03 6.36
CA SER A 7 -62.65 -5.92 6.34
C SER A 7 -62.21 -5.52 7.76
N THR A 8 -60.94 -5.19 7.95
CA THR A 8 -60.47 -4.16 8.89
C THR A 8 -59.23 -3.47 8.32
N SER A 9 -59.36 -2.15 8.16
CA SER A 9 -58.33 -1.16 7.87
C SER A 9 -57.50 -0.80 9.11
N SER A 10 -56.47 0.01 8.88
CA SER A 10 -55.59 0.79 9.78
C SER A 10 -54.54 0.02 10.61
N ASP A 11 -53.28 0.13 10.21
CA ASP A 11 -52.36 1.09 10.85
C ASP A 11 -51.14 1.38 9.95
N GLU A 12 -51.10 2.61 9.43
CA GLU A 12 -49.86 3.27 9.02
C GLU A 12 -49.10 3.65 10.29
N GLY A 13 -47.91 3.08 10.48
CA GLY A 13 -47.08 3.37 11.64
C GLY A 13 -45.64 2.91 11.43
N SER A 14 -44.81 3.84 10.96
CA SER A 14 -43.38 3.96 11.26
C SER A 14 -42.57 2.66 11.39
N ASN A 15 -41.89 2.26 10.32
CA ASN A 15 -40.76 1.32 10.40
C ASN A 15 -39.53 1.83 9.65
N ASP A 16 -39.34 3.16 9.62
CA ASP A 16 -38.15 3.81 9.07
C ASP A 16 -36.95 3.84 10.04
N GLU A 17 -37.07 3.29 11.26
CA GLU A 17 -35.99 3.30 12.27
C GLU A 17 -35.13 2.03 12.33
N SER A 18 -35.31 1.07 11.42
CA SER A 18 -34.55 -0.21 11.47
C SER A 18 -33.42 -0.36 10.45
N ILE A 19 -33.19 0.65 9.58
CA ILE A 19 -32.10 0.63 8.58
C ILE A 19 -30.92 1.54 8.96
N GLU A 20 -31.09 2.50 9.86
CA GLU A 20 -30.00 3.36 10.36
C GLU A 20 -29.12 2.71 11.45
N SER A 21 -29.50 1.55 11.99
CA SER A 21 -28.79 0.92 13.11
C SER A 21 -27.64 -0.04 12.72
N LEU A 22 -27.27 -0.14 11.44
CA LEU A 22 -26.39 -1.21 10.96
C LEU A 22 -24.97 -0.83 10.48
N VAL A 23 -24.52 0.43 10.55
CA VAL A 23 -23.10 0.75 10.28
C VAL A 23 -22.63 1.96 11.09
N SER A 24 -22.48 1.81 12.42
CA SER A 24 -21.53 2.67 13.15
C SER A 24 -20.13 2.08 12.99
N ILE A 25 -19.47 2.33 11.85
CA ILE A 25 -18.01 2.17 11.78
C ILE A 25 -17.42 3.33 12.59
N SER A 26 -17.39 3.14 13.90
CA SER A 26 -16.68 4.02 14.82
C SER A 26 -15.19 3.93 14.50
N SER A 27 -14.64 5.02 13.97
CA SER A 27 -13.21 5.30 13.75
C SER A 27 -12.45 4.32 12.86
N VAL A 28 -12.18 4.72 11.61
CA VAL A 28 -10.98 4.25 10.90
C VAL A 28 -9.80 5.00 11.50
N THR A 29 -8.90 4.29 12.21
CA THR A 29 -7.67 4.91 12.69
C THR A 29 -6.59 4.74 11.63
N LEU A 30 -6.24 5.83 10.95
CA LEU A 30 -5.08 5.91 10.07
C LEU A 30 -3.88 6.37 10.93
N GLN A 31 -2.86 5.53 11.07
CA GLN A 31 -1.59 5.95 11.67
C GLN A 31 -0.59 6.26 10.56
N ARG A 32 -0.29 7.55 10.36
CA ARG A 32 0.92 8.00 9.66
C ARG A 32 2.04 8.09 10.69
N SER A 33 3.17 7.44 10.45
CA SER A 33 4.40 7.95 11.02
C SER A 33 4.72 9.27 10.29
N PHE A 34 5.12 10.28 11.04
CA PHE A 34 5.65 11.53 10.51
C PHE A 34 7.05 11.63 11.12
N VAL A 35 8.07 11.51 10.29
CA VAL A 35 9.40 12.02 10.61
C VAL A 35 9.43 13.44 10.06
N ASP A 36 9.41 14.43 10.95
CA ASP A 36 9.67 15.81 10.56
C ASP A 36 11.09 15.87 9.97
N GLN A 37 11.19 16.03 8.64
CA GLN A 37 12.42 16.43 7.97
C GLN A 37 12.43 17.96 7.89
N GLU A 38 12.69 18.61 9.02
CA GLU A 38 13.19 19.98 9.06
C GLU A 38 14.60 19.92 9.63
N GLU A 39 15.60 19.74 8.75
CA GLU A 39 17.02 20.12 8.89
C GLU A 39 17.85 19.26 7.92
N ASP A 40 18.20 19.83 6.75
CA ASP A 40 19.40 19.56 5.91
C ASP A 40 19.22 20.05 4.45
N GLU A 41 18.52 21.18 4.24
CA GLU A 41 18.17 21.68 2.90
C GLU A 41 19.23 22.57 2.21
N GLN A 42 20.44 22.73 2.75
CA GLN A 42 21.45 23.65 2.17
C GLN A 42 22.70 22.99 1.57
N ASP A 43 23.02 21.73 1.92
CA ASP A 43 24.28 21.11 1.47
C ASP A 43 24.13 20.11 0.30
N LEU A 44 22.91 19.74 -0.09
CA LEU A 44 22.65 18.77 -1.18
C LEU A 44 22.49 19.40 -2.57
N ILE A 45 22.21 20.71 -2.64
CA ILE A 45 21.97 21.42 -3.91
C ILE A 45 23.28 21.66 -4.69
N SER A 46 24.44 21.63 -4.01
CA SER A 46 25.75 21.93 -4.63
C SER A 46 26.38 20.74 -5.36
N ASN A 47 26.02 19.50 -5.02
CA ASN A 47 26.60 18.29 -5.64
C ASN A 47 25.78 17.75 -6.84
N HIS A 48 24.51 18.13 -6.97
CA HIS A 48 23.62 17.60 -8.02
C HIS A 48 23.83 18.24 -9.40
N THR A 49 24.46 19.42 -9.49
CA THR A 49 24.67 20.10 -10.79
C THR A 49 25.88 19.57 -11.56
N GLN A 50 26.81 18.86 -10.90
CA GLN A 50 28.09 18.47 -11.50
C GLN A 50 28.08 17.12 -12.22
N TYR A 51 27.07 16.27 -11.98
CA TYR A 51 26.98 14.93 -12.59
C TYR A 51 26.18 14.93 -13.90
N HIS A 52 25.16 15.79 -14.05
CA HIS A 52 24.36 15.90 -15.27
C HIS A 52 25.05 16.62 -16.44
N GLN A 53 26.16 17.33 -16.21
CA GLN A 53 26.93 17.99 -17.27
C GLN A 53 27.93 17.07 -17.99
N LYS A 54 28.17 15.83 -17.52
CA LYS A 54 29.23 14.96 -18.07
C LYS A 54 28.81 14.02 -19.22
N HIS A 55 27.53 13.96 -19.59
CA HIS A 55 27.06 13.00 -20.62
C HIS A 55 26.21 13.58 -21.75
N GLN A 56 26.18 14.91 -21.93
CA GLN A 56 25.67 15.51 -23.16
C GLN A 56 26.81 16.19 -23.90
N HIS A 57 27.47 15.50 -24.83
CA HIS A 57 28.06 16.10 -26.04
C HIS A 57 28.58 15.00 -27.00
N GLN A 58 27.81 14.76 -28.07
CA GLN A 58 28.37 14.41 -29.38
C GLN A 58 27.53 15.12 -30.46
N TYR A 59 28.26 15.82 -31.34
CA TYR A 59 27.87 16.57 -32.56
C TYR A 59 27.58 18.09 -32.45
N PRO A 60 28.00 18.89 -33.46
CA PRO A 60 28.56 20.23 -33.24
C PRO A 60 27.83 21.38 -33.98
N ASN A 61 28.36 22.60 -33.77
CA ASN A 61 28.11 23.90 -34.41
C ASN A 61 27.06 24.78 -33.72
N SER A 62 27.24 26.09 -33.52
CA SER A 62 28.35 27.03 -33.75
C SER A 62 28.00 28.35 -33.04
N ALA A 63 29.03 29.05 -32.53
CA ALA A 63 29.17 30.49 -32.29
C ALA A 63 27.94 31.34 -31.85
N ARG A 64 28.05 32.08 -30.72
CA ARG A 64 28.60 33.45 -30.67
C ARG A 64 28.59 34.02 -29.24
N GLU A 65 29.65 34.74 -28.92
CA GLU A 65 29.95 35.43 -27.66
C GLU A 65 29.04 36.66 -27.39
N THR A 66 28.81 37.03 -26.13
CA THR A 66 29.54 38.14 -25.45
C THR A 66 28.93 38.59 -24.10
N ARG A 67 29.84 38.80 -23.12
CA ARG A 67 29.92 39.82 -22.04
C ARG A 67 28.88 39.80 -20.89
N LYS A 68 29.29 39.43 -19.66
CA LYS A 68 29.98 40.22 -18.59
C LYS A 68 29.13 41.37 -18.00
N SER A 69 28.65 41.24 -16.76
CA SER A 69 29.20 41.94 -15.56
C SER A 69 28.27 41.86 -14.33
N ARG A 70 28.90 41.60 -13.18
CA ARG A 70 28.46 41.56 -11.75
C ARG A 70 28.57 43.00 -11.12
N PRO A 71 28.42 43.25 -9.80
CA PRO A 71 27.38 42.95 -8.78
C PRO A 71 27.09 44.13 -7.78
N LYS A 72 26.38 43.81 -6.67
CA LYS A 72 26.33 44.46 -5.30
C LYS A 72 25.19 45.50 -5.11
N SER A 73 24.53 45.65 -3.95
CA SER A 73 24.82 45.28 -2.54
C SER A 73 23.60 45.50 -1.62
N THR A 74 23.46 44.64 -0.61
CA THR A 74 23.08 44.85 0.82
C THR A 74 22.16 45.99 1.27
N ALA A 75 21.17 45.66 2.13
CA ALA A 75 21.12 46.14 3.53
C ALA A 75 19.96 45.49 4.34
N SER A 76 20.32 45.03 5.53
CA SER A 76 19.49 44.57 6.66
C SER A 76 18.87 45.72 7.46
N LEU A 77 17.79 45.47 8.21
CA LEU A 77 17.63 45.79 9.66
C LEU A 77 16.24 45.38 10.20
N THR A 78 16.24 44.77 11.38
CA THR A 78 15.11 44.30 12.22
C THR A 78 14.77 45.36 13.30
N PRO A 79 14.03 45.05 14.40
CA PRO A 79 12.60 44.73 14.54
C PRO A 79 11.91 45.64 15.61
N SER A 80 10.59 45.55 15.80
CA SER A 80 9.99 45.93 17.11
C SER A 80 8.69 45.20 17.44
N ARG A 81 8.65 44.70 18.69
CA ARG A 81 7.50 44.14 19.40
C ARG A 81 6.70 45.28 20.03
N SER A 82 5.37 45.17 20.05
CA SER A 82 4.59 45.67 21.18
C SER A 82 3.33 44.82 21.42
N SER A 83 3.05 44.64 22.70
CA SER A 83 1.95 43.89 23.31
C SER A 83 0.87 44.83 23.82
N ARG A 84 -0.42 44.47 23.74
CA ARG A 84 -1.36 44.31 24.89
C ARG A 84 -2.85 44.36 24.53
N THR A 85 -3.55 43.28 24.95
CA THR A 85 -4.89 43.19 25.61
C THR A 85 -6.12 43.90 25.02
N THR A 86 -7.25 43.16 24.86
CA THR A 86 -8.35 43.10 25.87
C THR A 86 -9.51 42.15 25.47
N ARG A 87 -9.91 41.33 26.46
CA ARG A 87 -11.26 40.92 26.93
C ARG A 87 -12.34 40.30 26.02
N SER A 88 -12.89 39.22 26.61
CA SER A 88 -14.26 38.65 26.60
C SER A 88 -14.68 37.75 25.45
N ASN A 89 -14.84 36.44 25.74
CA ASN A 89 -16.15 35.78 25.65
C ASN A 89 -16.16 34.40 26.33
N THR A 90 -16.86 34.35 27.45
CA THR A 90 -17.34 33.16 28.17
C THR A 90 -18.40 32.43 27.34
N GLN A 91 -17.98 31.85 26.22
CA GLN A 91 -18.81 30.96 25.38
C GLN A 91 -18.05 29.71 24.89
N ASN A 92 -16.76 29.55 25.24
CA ASN A 92 -15.92 28.43 24.78
C ASN A 92 -15.86 27.22 25.71
N ARG A 93 -16.52 27.22 26.88
CA ARG A 93 -16.38 26.13 27.87
C ARG A 93 -17.26 24.90 27.65
N LEU A 94 -18.10 24.87 26.62
CA LEU A 94 -18.88 23.69 26.22
C LEU A 94 -18.36 23.01 24.94
N HIS A 95 -17.41 23.63 24.23
CA HIS A 95 -16.74 23.04 23.07
C HIS A 95 -15.43 22.30 23.41
N GLU A 96 -14.93 22.46 24.63
CA GLU A 96 -13.68 21.87 25.11
C GLU A 96 -13.85 20.42 25.65
N PHE A 97 -15.10 19.94 25.77
CA PHE A 97 -15.41 18.58 26.26
C PHE A 97 -15.70 17.57 25.15
N ARG A 98 -15.65 17.96 23.86
CA ARG A 98 -15.87 17.05 22.72
C ARG A 98 -14.63 16.75 21.87
N SER A 99 -13.49 17.36 22.18
CA SER A 99 -12.22 17.16 21.45
C SER A 99 -11.27 16.12 22.09
N ASN A 100 -11.63 15.53 23.23
CA ASN A 100 -10.77 14.57 23.95
C ASN A 100 -11.14 13.09 23.73
N LEU A 101 -11.93 12.76 22.70
CA LEU A 101 -12.25 11.36 22.34
C LEU A 101 -11.32 10.74 21.30
N ILE A 102 -10.28 11.45 20.87
CA ILE A 102 -9.15 10.85 20.17
C ILE A 102 -7.98 10.88 21.14
N LEU A 103 -7.90 9.86 22.00
CA LEU A 103 -6.67 9.62 22.75
C LEU A 103 -5.58 9.27 21.72
N PRO A 104 -4.50 10.05 21.58
CA PRO A 104 -3.39 9.65 20.74
C PRO A 104 -2.81 8.38 21.37
N ILE A 105 -2.92 7.26 20.65
CA ILE A 105 -2.10 6.09 20.94
C ILE A 105 -0.66 6.60 20.90
N PHE A 106 -0.01 6.61 22.06
CA PHE A 106 1.32 7.13 22.31
C PHE A 106 2.28 6.85 21.14
N ARG A 107 3.05 7.88 20.73
CA ARG A 107 4.16 7.75 19.78
C ARG A 107 5.03 6.55 20.19
N ILE A 108 5.15 5.57 19.29
CA ILE A 108 6.09 4.46 19.43
C ILE A 108 7.50 5.07 19.48
N PRO A 109 8.32 4.82 20.51
CA PRO A 109 9.68 5.33 20.56
C PRO A 109 10.46 4.85 19.32
N PRO A 110 10.96 5.75 18.46
CA PRO A 110 11.31 5.38 17.09
C PRO A 110 12.56 4.50 16.94
N TYR A 111 13.34 4.24 18.00
CA TYR A 111 14.70 3.69 17.81
C TYR A 111 15.15 2.60 18.79
N GLN A 112 14.32 2.19 19.76
CA GLN A 112 14.74 1.17 20.74
C GLN A 112 13.95 -0.13 20.56
N SER A 113 14.64 -1.15 20.05
CA SER A 113 14.13 -2.52 20.05
C SER A 113 14.03 -3.08 21.47
N GLY A 114 13.07 -3.97 21.70
CA GLY A 114 12.83 -4.59 23.01
C GLY A 114 11.35 -4.68 23.35
N ILE A 115 11.01 -4.74 24.64
CA ILE A 115 9.62 -4.86 25.09
C ILE A 115 9.09 -3.49 25.52
N MET A 116 8.02 -3.06 24.87
CA MET A 116 7.22 -1.92 25.28
C MET A 116 5.93 -2.40 25.94
N TRP A 117 5.67 -1.90 27.15
CA TRP A 117 4.45 -2.23 27.87
C TRP A 117 3.34 -1.23 27.52
N THR A 118 2.28 -1.73 26.89
CA THR A 118 1.13 -0.97 26.40
C THR A 118 -0.17 -1.42 27.07
N GLY A 119 -1.29 -0.81 26.67
CA GLY A 119 -2.62 -1.12 27.19
C GLY A 119 -2.91 -0.53 28.57
N ASN A 120 -4.12 -0.81 29.08
CA ASN A 120 -4.54 -0.34 30.40
C ASN A 120 -3.58 -0.84 31.48
N LEU A 121 -3.09 0.10 32.31
CA LEU A 121 -2.10 -0.16 33.36
C LEU A 121 -0.77 -0.76 32.86
N ARG A 122 -0.42 -0.61 31.57
CA ARG A 122 0.82 -1.13 30.97
C ARG A 122 1.01 -2.63 31.16
N ARG A 123 -0.06 -3.42 30.99
CA ARG A 123 -0.05 -4.88 31.20
C ARG A 123 0.17 -5.69 29.92
N THR A 124 0.19 -5.06 28.75
CA THR A 124 0.32 -5.75 27.47
C THR A 124 1.73 -5.55 26.91
N PRO A 125 2.60 -6.58 26.92
CA PRO A 125 3.93 -6.45 26.34
C PRO A 125 3.86 -6.50 24.81
N VAL A 126 4.53 -5.57 24.15
CA VAL A 126 4.71 -5.52 22.69
C VAL A 126 6.20 -5.61 22.42
N PHE A 127 6.59 -6.58 21.59
CA PHE A 127 7.97 -6.71 21.15
C PHE A 127 8.20 -5.79 19.94
N ILE A 128 9.07 -4.80 20.10
CA ILE A 128 9.44 -3.83 19.08
C ILE A 128 10.64 -4.36 18.30
N PHE A 129 10.45 -4.48 16.98
CA PHE A 129 11.51 -4.78 16.04
C PHE A 129 12.19 -3.49 15.57
N SER A 130 13.51 -3.52 15.41
CA SER A 130 14.30 -2.44 14.82
C SER A 130 15.28 -2.97 13.80
N GLN A 131 15.39 -2.28 12.67
CA GLN A 131 16.44 -2.55 11.68
C GLN A 131 17.86 -2.45 12.27
N ASN A 132 18.07 -1.66 13.32
CA ASN A 132 19.38 -1.51 13.96
C ASN A 132 19.88 -2.82 14.57
N CYS A 133 18.97 -3.71 15.00
CA CYS A 133 19.34 -5.05 15.44
C CYS A 133 19.90 -5.89 14.30
N THR A 134 19.38 -5.73 13.09
CA THR A 134 19.83 -6.47 11.91
C THR A 134 21.14 -5.89 11.35
N ILE A 135 21.28 -4.56 11.32
CA ILE A 135 22.45 -3.87 10.75
C ILE A 135 23.62 -3.82 11.74
N ARG A 136 23.39 -3.32 12.96
CA ARG A 136 24.42 -3.06 13.97
C ARG A 136 24.56 -4.17 15.01
N ARG A 137 23.77 -5.26 14.93
CA ARG A 137 23.74 -6.39 15.88
C ARG A 137 23.61 -5.92 17.33
N SER A 138 22.47 -5.32 17.67
CA SER A 138 22.16 -4.89 19.04
C SER A 138 21.88 -6.08 19.96
N ASP A 139 22.68 -6.21 21.02
CA ASP A 139 22.60 -7.26 22.04
C ASP A 139 21.28 -7.29 22.83
N TYR A 140 20.61 -6.16 23.04
CA TYR A 140 19.53 -6.07 24.04
C TYR A 140 18.28 -6.85 23.60
N ALA A 141 17.77 -6.58 22.39
CA ALA A 141 16.59 -7.27 21.88
C ALA A 141 16.87 -8.75 21.65
N GLU A 142 18.08 -9.11 21.22
CA GLU A 142 18.49 -10.50 21.10
C GLU A 142 18.45 -11.23 22.44
N LYS A 143 19.01 -10.62 23.51
CA LYS A 143 18.97 -11.17 24.87
C LYS A 143 17.52 -11.36 25.34
N LEU A 144 16.64 -10.39 25.08
CA LEU A 144 15.22 -10.51 25.45
C LEU A 144 14.52 -11.66 24.72
N GLY A 145 14.69 -11.78 23.40
CA GLY A 145 14.10 -12.87 22.62
C GLY A 145 14.53 -14.25 23.12
N ARG A 146 15.82 -14.40 23.43
CA ARG A 146 16.36 -15.64 24.01
C ARG A 146 15.84 -15.89 25.43
N MET A 147 15.82 -14.87 26.29
CA MET A 147 15.36 -14.97 27.67
C MET A 147 13.91 -15.43 27.79
N PHE A 148 13.04 -14.98 26.88
CA PHE A 148 11.63 -15.38 26.84
C PHE A 148 11.35 -16.59 25.95
N ASN A 149 12.38 -17.24 25.40
CA ASN A 149 12.26 -18.38 24.47
C ASN A 149 11.30 -18.07 23.31
N MET A 150 11.44 -16.88 22.72
CA MET A 150 10.60 -16.45 21.61
C MET A 150 10.88 -17.32 20.39
N THR A 151 9.82 -17.78 19.74
CA THR A 151 9.89 -18.73 18.63
C THR A 151 9.06 -18.28 17.44
N PHE A 152 9.50 -18.64 16.24
CA PHE A 152 8.74 -18.43 15.02
C PHE A 152 8.74 -19.67 14.15
N ARG A 153 7.80 -19.71 13.20
CA ARG A 153 7.69 -20.80 12.23
C ARG A 153 7.38 -20.24 10.85
N LEU A 154 8.09 -20.74 9.84
CA LEU A 154 7.84 -20.42 8.43
C LEU A 154 7.22 -21.64 7.73
N ILE A 155 6.08 -21.44 7.04
CA ILE A 155 5.41 -22.51 6.27
C ILE A 155 5.14 -22.01 4.86
N ARG A 156 5.73 -22.65 3.84
CA ARG A 156 5.51 -22.28 2.41
C ARG A 156 5.73 -20.80 2.11
N ALA A 157 6.57 -20.13 2.90
CA ALA A 157 6.86 -18.71 2.82
C ALA A 157 8.31 -18.46 3.21
N GLU A 158 9.23 -18.84 2.31
CA GLU A 158 10.65 -18.57 2.51
C GLU A 158 10.92 -17.07 2.39
N CYS A 159 11.38 -16.48 3.48
CA CYS A 159 11.75 -15.08 3.53
C CYS A 159 13.04 -14.90 4.33
N LYS A 160 14.17 -14.80 3.62
CA LYS A 160 15.50 -14.57 4.22
C LYS A 160 15.51 -13.30 5.09
N LEU A 161 14.91 -12.21 4.62
CA LEU A 161 14.81 -10.95 5.35
C LEU A 161 14.06 -11.12 6.68
N LEU A 162 12.85 -11.69 6.65
CA LEU A 162 12.08 -11.93 7.87
C LEU A 162 12.83 -12.84 8.85
N ARG A 163 13.45 -13.91 8.35
CA ARG A 163 14.27 -14.82 9.17
C ARG A 163 15.42 -14.05 9.83
N SER A 164 16.14 -13.22 9.08
CA SER A 164 17.24 -12.39 9.59
C SER A 164 16.76 -11.39 10.64
N VAL A 165 15.63 -10.72 10.41
CA VAL A 165 15.01 -9.82 11.40
C VAL A 165 14.64 -10.58 12.67
N LEU A 166 13.95 -11.71 12.58
CA LEU A 166 13.54 -12.48 13.75
C LEU A 166 14.75 -13.02 14.54
N GLN A 167 15.73 -13.59 13.84
CA GLN A 167 16.94 -14.14 14.47
C GLN A 167 17.81 -13.06 15.12
N SER A 168 17.95 -11.89 14.50
CA SER A 168 18.66 -10.74 15.10
C SER A 168 17.96 -10.18 16.34
N HIS A 169 16.70 -10.56 16.59
CA HIS A 169 15.96 -10.23 17.81
C HIS A 169 15.85 -11.44 18.76
N GLY A 170 16.66 -12.48 18.57
CA GLY A 170 16.77 -13.62 19.48
C GLY A 170 15.63 -14.64 19.35
N PHE A 171 14.78 -14.54 18.33
CA PHE A 171 13.75 -15.54 18.08
C PHE A 171 14.37 -16.80 17.44
N GLN A 172 13.88 -17.96 17.86
CA GLN A 172 14.33 -19.26 17.36
C GLN A 172 13.32 -19.88 16.39
N GLU A 173 13.81 -20.43 15.27
CA GLU A 173 12.95 -21.14 14.32
C GLU A 173 12.55 -22.50 14.90
N SER A 174 11.26 -22.72 15.09
CA SER A 174 10.71 -23.96 15.63
C SER A 174 10.22 -24.86 14.49
N PHE A 175 10.79 -26.06 14.40
CA PHE A 175 10.36 -27.10 13.46
C PHE A 175 9.33 -28.07 14.06
N ASN A 176 9.06 -27.96 15.36
CA ASN A 176 8.21 -28.89 16.09
C ASN A 176 6.72 -28.68 15.75
N HIS A 177 5.98 -29.78 15.65
CA HIS A 177 4.54 -29.79 15.35
C HIS A 177 3.65 -29.43 16.54
N LEU A 178 4.21 -29.30 17.74
CA LEU A 178 3.49 -29.18 19.02
C LEU A 178 2.78 -27.83 19.27
N GLY A 179 2.59 -27.00 18.23
CA GLY A 179 1.89 -25.72 18.37
C GLY A 179 2.56 -24.72 19.33
N ARG A 180 3.88 -24.85 19.56
CA ARG A 180 4.67 -23.92 20.36
C ARG A 180 5.42 -22.95 19.44
N PHE A 181 4.74 -21.87 19.04
CA PHE A 181 5.34 -20.75 18.33
C PHE A 181 4.74 -19.43 18.85
N ASN A 182 5.46 -18.31 18.73
CA ASN A 182 4.87 -16.99 18.94
C ASN A 182 4.37 -16.40 17.63
N LEU A 183 5.14 -16.58 16.55
CA LEU A 183 4.80 -16.10 15.22
C LEU A 183 4.75 -17.26 14.22
N LEU A 184 3.62 -17.41 13.53
CA LEU A 184 3.50 -18.26 12.35
C LEU A 184 3.42 -17.39 11.11
N TRP A 185 4.42 -17.51 10.26
CA TRP A 185 4.43 -16.89 8.95
C TRP A 185 4.18 -17.94 7.88
N THR A 186 3.06 -17.82 7.17
CA THR A 186 2.61 -18.81 6.19
C THR A 186 2.36 -18.19 4.83
N GLY A 187 2.60 -18.97 3.78
CA GLY A 187 2.31 -18.66 2.37
C GLY A 187 0.84 -18.86 1.99
N SER A 188 0.06 -19.48 2.86
CA SER A 188 -1.34 -19.82 2.62
C SER A 188 -2.19 -19.56 3.86
N HIS A 189 -3.45 -19.18 3.66
CA HIS A 189 -4.43 -19.04 4.74
C HIS A 189 -4.53 -20.31 5.58
N LEU A 190 -4.72 -20.13 6.89
CA LEU A 190 -4.95 -21.22 7.82
C LEU A 190 -6.33 -21.83 7.62
N LYS A 191 -6.42 -23.16 7.82
CA LYS A 191 -7.71 -23.86 7.86
C LYS A 191 -8.48 -23.48 9.13
N PRO A 192 -9.82 -23.56 9.13
CA PRO A 192 -10.64 -23.26 10.31
C PRO A 192 -10.25 -24.04 11.58
N CYS A 193 -9.83 -25.30 11.45
CA CYS A 193 -9.35 -26.09 12.59
C CYS A 193 -8.07 -25.52 13.21
N GLN A 194 -7.15 -25.00 12.39
CA GLN A 194 -5.90 -24.40 12.86
C GLN A 194 -6.14 -23.05 13.53
N LEU A 195 -7.07 -22.24 12.99
CA LEU A 195 -7.46 -20.95 13.59
C LEU A 195 -8.05 -21.14 14.99
N ARG A 196 -8.84 -22.20 15.22
CA ARG A 196 -9.40 -22.55 16.53
C ARG A 196 -8.36 -23.04 17.55
N MET A 197 -7.14 -23.37 17.12
CA MET A 197 -6.06 -23.80 18.03
C MET A 197 -5.16 -22.63 18.45
N LEU A 198 -5.39 -21.42 17.94
CA LEU A 198 -4.56 -20.27 18.24
C LEU A 198 -4.91 -19.70 19.62
N THR A 199 -3.96 -19.74 20.54
CA THR A 199 -4.01 -19.08 21.85
C THR A 199 -3.50 -17.63 21.80
N ASP A 200 -3.61 -16.88 22.90
CA ASP A 200 -3.38 -15.41 22.94
C ASP A 200 -1.94 -14.96 22.66
N PHE A 201 -0.97 -15.88 22.80
CA PHE A 201 0.43 -15.60 22.48
C PHE A 201 0.78 -15.86 21.01
N HIS A 202 -0.13 -16.44 20.23
CA HIS A 202 0.08 -16.72 18.82
C HIS A 202 -0.23 -15.50 17.94
N LYS A 203 0.64 -15.26 16.96
CA LYS A 203 0.43 -14.31 15.87
C LYS A 203 0.54 -15.01 14.52
N VAL A 204 -0.31 -14.64 13.57
CA VAL A 204 -0.33 -15.21 12.22
C VAL A 204 -0.51 -14.11 11.19
N ASN A 205 0.23 -14.20 10.08
CA ASN A 205 0.28 -13.18 9.02
C ASN A 205 -0.89 -13.23 8.01
N HIS A 206 -2.05 -13.78 8.38
CA HIS A 206 -3.25 -13.80 7.54
C HIS A 206 -4.52 -13.65 8.35
N PHE A 207 -5.45 -12.83 7.87
CA PHE A 207 -6.84 -12.86 8.34
C PHE A 207 -7.64 -13.98 7.67
N PRO A 208 -8.67 -14.54 8.33
CA PRO A 208 -9.64 -15.38 7.65
C PRO A 208 -10.38 -14.56 6.60
N ARG A 209 -10.52 -15.13 5.39
CA ARG A 209 -11.19 -14.50 4.25
C ARG A 209 -10.57 -13.19 3.73
N SER A 210 -9.33 -12.85 4.06
CA SER A 210 -8.68 -11.69 3.43
C SER A 210 -8.46 -11.82 1.91
N TYR A 211 -8.63 -13.03 1.36
CA TYR A 211 -8.76 -13.22 -0.09
C TYR A 211 -9.92 -12.45 -0.74
N GLU A 212 -10.89 -11.95 0.05
CA GLU A 212 -11.94 -11.04 -0.42
C GLU A 212 -11.37 -9.73 -0.98
N LEU A 213 -10.19 -9.33 -0.51
CA LEU A 213 -9.45 -8.16 -0.98
C LEU A 213 -8.40 -8.52 -2.03
N THR A 214 -7.71 -9.66 -1.88
CA THR A 214 -6.53 -9.98 -2.69
C THR A 214 -6.81 -10.79 -3.95
N ARG A 215 -7.96 -11.47 -4.04
CA ARG A 215 -8.40 -12.08 -5.30
C ARG A 215 -9.06 -11.04 -6.19
N LYS A 216 -8.66 -11.02 -7.46
CA LYS A 216 -9.10 -10.04 -8.46
C LYS A 216 -10.61 -10.02 -8.67
N ASP A 217 -11.24 -11.18 -8.76
CA ASP A 217 -12.69 -11.33 -8.92
C ASP A 217 -13.46 -10.86 -7.67
N ARG A 218 -12.93 -11.15 -6.48
CA ARG A 218 -13.54 -10.73 -5.21
C ARG A 218 -13.41 -9.24 -4.98
N LEU A 219 -12.23 -8.66 -5.25
CA LEU A 219 -12.02 -7.22 -5.20
C LEU A 219 -13.01 -6.48 -6.10
N ALA A 220 -13.13 -6.91 -7.37
CA ALA A 220 -14.07 -6.32 -8.32
C ALA A 220 -15.52 -6.38 -7.81
N LYS A 221 -15.99 -7.56 -7.37
CA LYS A 221 -17.35 -7.73 -6.83
C LYS A 221 -17.60 -6.90 -5.58
N ASN A 222 -16.64 -6.82 -4.67
CA ASN A 222 -16.77 -6.05 -3.43
C ASN A 222 -16.82 -4.54 -3.70
N VAL A 223 -16.03 -4.04 -4.67
CA VAL A 223 -16.10 -2.65 -5.11
C VAL A 223 -17.41 -2.35 -5.84
N GLN A 224 -17.85 -3.20 -6.77
CA GLN A 224 -19.14 -3.06 -7.46
C GLN A 224 -20.32 -3.03 -6.49
N ARG A 225 -20.30 -3.89 -5.46
CA ARG A 225 -21.29 -3.86 -4.37
C ARG A 225 -21.32 -2.51 -3.68
N MET A 226 -20.17 -1.94 -3.36
CA MET A 226 -20.11 -0.62 -2.72
C MET A 226 -20.51 0.51 -3.67
N GLN A 227 -20.23 0.42 -4.97
CA GLN A 227 -20.73 1.34 -5.99
C GLN A 227 -22.27 1.33 -6.05
N GLN A 228 -22.91 0.17 -5.89
CA GLN A 228 -24.38 0.07 -5.84
C GLN A 228 -24.96 0.67 -4.54
N ILE A 229 -24.32 0.44 -3.39
CA ILE A 229 -24.84 0.87 -2.08
C ILE A 229 -24.57 2.36 -1.81
N ARG A 230 -23.38 2.86 -2.18
CA ARG A 230 -22.90 4.22 -1.84
C ARG A 230 -22.80 5.15 -3.04
N GLY A 231 -23.07 4.64 -4.24
CA GLY A 231 -22.99 5.39 -5.49
C GLY A 231 -21.65 5.20 -6.21
N LEU A 232 -21.73 5.14 -7.54
CA LEU A 232 -20.60 4.86 -8.43
C LEU A 232 -19.44 5.84 -8.21
N ARG A 233 -19.72 7.15 -8.18
CA ARG A 233 -18.70 8.21 -8.02
C ARG A 233 -17.85 8.07 -6.74
N GLN A 234 -18.41 7.51 -5.67
CA GLN A 234 -17.67 7.37 -4.40
C GLN A 234 -16.65 6.23 -4.43
N PHE A 235 -16.92 5.20 -5.24
CA PHE A 235 -16.11 3.99 -5.38
C PHE A 235 -15.58 3.83 -6.82
N ASP A 236 -15.38 4.94 -7.53
CA ASP A 236 -14.83 5.00 -8.88
C ASP A 236 -13.30 5.11 -8.83
N PHE A 237 -12.64 4.07 -8.30
CA PHE A 237 -11.18 4.05 -8.17
C PHE A 237 -10.54 2.75 -8.67
N VAL A 238 -11.36 1.81 -9.16
CA VAL A 238 -10.90 0.60 -9.84
C VAL A 238 -11.45 0.68 -11.27
N PRO A 239 -10.64 0.35 -12.30
CA PRO A 239 -11.15 0.26 -13.66
C PRO A 239 -12.34 -0.68 -13.74
N HIS A 240 -13.34 -0.30 -14.53
CA HIS A 240 -14.53 -1.12 -14.70
C HIS A 240 -14.14 -2.53 -15.17
N THR A 241 -14.65 -3.56 -14.48
CA THR A 241 -14.17 -4.94 -14.59
C THR A 241 -15.33 -5.91 -14.69
N TYR A 242 -15.20 -6.88 -15.59
CA TYR A 242 -16.13 -7.99 -15.81
C TYR A 242 -15.47 -9.31 -15.45
N ILE A 243 -16.24 -10.26 -14.94
CA ILE A 243 -15.80 -11.59 -14.54
C ILE A 243 -16.37 -12.61 -15.53
N LEU A 244 -15.48 -13.24 -16.28
CA LEU A 244 -15.84 -14.19 -17.32
C LEU A 244 -15.66 -15.64 -16.85
N PRO A 245 -16.53 -16.56 -17.33
CA PRO A 245 -17.51 -16.39 -18.42
C PRO A 245 -18.86 -15.77 -18.02
N GLU A 246 -19.13 -15.55 -16.73
CA GLU A 246 -20.46 -15.20 -16.23
C GLU A 246 -21.01 -13.88 -16.77
N GLU A 247 -20.15 -12.86 -16.89
CA GLU A 247 -20.53 -11.49 -17.27
C GLU A 247 -20.17 -11.15 -18.73
N PHE A 248 -20.10 -12.18 -19.60
CA PHE A 248 -19.69 -11.99 -21.00
C PHE A 248 -20.66 -11.13 -21.82
N ARG A 249 -21.96 -11.25 -21.55
CA ARG A 249 -22.99 -10.50 -22.29
C ARG A 249 -22.93 -9.02 -21.95
N GLU A 250 -22.75 -8.71 -20.67
CA GLU A 250 -22.56 -7.38 -20.11
C GLU A 250 -21.29 -6.75 -20.68
N PHE A 251 -20.18 -7.50 -20.68
CA PHE A 251 -18.94 -7.06 -21.30
C PHE A 251 -19.11 -6.76 -22.80
N SER A 252 -19.75 -7.65 -23.55
CA SER A 252 -19.96 -7.49 -25.00
C SER A 252 -20.83 -6.26 -25.31
N TYR A 253 -21.88 -6.05 -24.52
CA TYR A 253 -22.72 -4.86 -24.63
C TYR A 253 -21.93 -3.57 -24.36
N ALA A 254 -21.18 -3.53 -23.26
CA ALA A 254 -20.38 -2.38 -22.91
C ALA A 254 -19.26 -2.07 -23.93
N TYR A 255 -18.60 -3.11 -24.44
CA TYR A 255 -17.61 -2.97 -25.52
C TYR A 255 -18.25 -2.38 -26.80
N GLY A 256 -19.51 -2.74 -27.09
CA GLY A 256 -20.26 -2.16 -28.20
C GLY A 256 -20.56 -0.67 -28.04
N GLN A 257 -20.74 -0.19 -26.81
CA GLN A 257 -20.97 1.24 -26.51
C GLN A 257 -19.67 2.03 -26.47
N GLU A 258 -18.65 1.51 -25.79
CA GLU A 258 -17.35 2.15 -25.65
C GLU A 258 -16.25 1.19 -26.11
N LYS A 259 -15.84 1.38 -27.37
CA LYS A 259 -14.71 0.65 -27.94
C LYS A 259 -13.41 1.10 -27.28
N GLY A 260 -12.48 0.17 -27.12
CA GLY A 260 -11.16 0.48 -26.59
C GLY A 260 -10.42 -0.76 -26.14
N PRO A 261 -9.15 -0.60 -25.73
CA PRO A 261 -8.38 -1.71 -25.20
C PRO A 261 -8.92 -2.15 -23.83
N TYR A 262 -8.92 -3.45 -23.61
CA TYR A 262 -9.19 -4.09 -22.33
C TYR A 262 -7.99 -4.93 -21.91
N ILE A 263 -7.84 -5.15 -20.61
CA ILE A 263 -6.80 -6.01 -20.06
C ILE A 263 -7.43 -7.25 -19.45
N VAL A 264 -7.03 -8.40 -19.97
CA VAL A 264 -7.44 -9.72 -19.50
C VAL A 264 -6.42 -10.19 -18.46
N LYS A 265 -6.90 -10.60 -17.28
CA LYS A 265 -6.06 -11.12 -16.20
C LYS A 265 -6.67 -12.42 -15.66
N PRO A 266 -5.88 -13.49 -15.49
CA PRO A 266 -6.37 -14.68 -14.80
C PRO A 266 -6.67 -14.39 -13.32
N ILE A 267 -7.74 -14.98 -12.78
CA ILE A 267 -8.24 -14.66 -11.43
C ILE A 267 -7.22 -14.97 -10.34
N ALA A 268 -6.64 -16.18 -10.36
CA ALA A 268 -5.75 -16.69 -9.32
C ALA A 268 -4.26 -16.71 -9.74
N SER A 269 -3.88 -15.87 -10.72
CA SER A 269 -2.50 -15.74 -11.17
C SER A 269 -1.81 -14.48 -10.62
N SER A 270 -0.49 -14.49 -10.63
CA SER A 270 0.38 -13.42 -10.17
C SER A 270 1.62 -13.30 -11.08
N ARG A 271 2.42 -12.24 -10.87
CA ARG A 271 3.69 -11.99 -11.59
C ARG A 271 3.53 -11.72 -13.09
N GLY A 272 2.40 -11.15 -13.51
CA GLY A 272 2.13 -10.82 -14.91
C GLY A 272 1.81 -12.03 -15.81
N ARG A 273 1.76 -13.26 -15.28
CA ARG A 273 1.52 -14.45 -16.10
C ARG A 273 0.08 -14.52 -16.61
N GLY A 274 -0.07 -14.67 -17.92
CA GLY A 274 -1.37 -14.75 -18.59
C GLY A 274 -2.05 -13.39 -18.80
N ILE A 275 -1.41 -12.29 -18.40
CA ILE A 275 -1.97 -10.95 -18.62
C ILE A 275 -1.75 -10.53 -20.07
N ARG A 276 -2.83 -10.09 -20.73
CA ARG A 276 -2.80 -9.62 -22.11
C ARG A 276 -3.68 -8.39 -22.25
N VAL A 277 -3.25 -7.43 -23.07
CA VAL A 277 -4.10 -6.34 -23.52
C VAL A 277 -4.73 -6.78 -24.83
N ILE A 278 -6.05 -6.69 -24.92
CA ILE A 278 -6.85 -7.07 -26.08
C ILE A 278 -7.52 -5.84 -26.66
N SER A 279 -7.83 -5.92 -27.96
CA SER A 279 -8.59 -4.90 -28.68
C SER A 279 -9.99 -5.35 -29.05
N HIS A 280 -10.24 -6.66 -29.10
CA HIS A 280 -11.54 -7.24 -29.45
C HIS A 280 -11.94 -8.37 -28.49
N PRO A 281 -13.24 -8.53 -28.14
CA PRO A 281 -13.75 -9.62 -27.31
C PRO A 281 -13.37 -11.03 -27.80
N ASP A 282 -13.26 -11.24 -29.10
CA ASP A 282 -12.93 -12.55 -29.70
C ASP A 282 -11.51 -13.04 -29.37
N GLU A 283 -10.63 -12.17 -28.86
CA GLU A 283 -9.28 -12.55 -28.42
C GLU A 283 -9.28 -13.25 -27.05
N ILE A 284 -10.43 -13.33 -26.38
CA ILE A 284 -10.58 -13.94 -25.04
C ILE A 284 -10.75 -15.45 -25.18
N SER A 285 -9.94 -16.21 -24.43
CA SER A 285 -10.16 -17.66 -24.26
C SER A 285 -11.20 -17.91 -23.18
N TYR A 286 -12.11 -18.85 -23.44
CA TYR A 286 -13.16 -19.28 -22.51
C TYR A 286 -12.76 -20.49 -21.65
N GLU A 287 -11.53 -21.00 -21.82
CA GLU A 287 -11.08 -22.21 -21.13
C GLU A 287 -10.87 -22.01 -19.63
N GLU A 288 -10.46 -20.81 -19.22
CA GLU A 288 -10.20 -20.46 -17.83
C GLU A 288 -10.97 -19.20 -17.41
N PRO A 289 -11.47 -19.14 -16.15
CA PRO A 289 -12.05 -17.93 -15.61
C PRO A 289 -11.05 -16.77 -15.55
N VAL A 290 -11.45 -15.63 -16.09
CA VAL A 290 -10.62 -14.41 -16.17
C VAL A 290 -11.42 -13.20 -15.72
N ILE A 291 -10.70 -12.15 -15.32
CA ILE A 291 -11.28 -10.81 -15.27
C ILE A 291 -10.87 -10.02 -16.52
N VAL A 292 -11.80 -9.20 -17.01
CA VAL A 292 -11.58 -8.28 -18.12
C VAL A 292 -11.85 -6.88 -17.61
N SER A 293 -10.79 -6.08 -17.49
CA SER A 293 -10.88 -4.70 -17.00
C SER A 293 -10.65 -3.70 -18.12
N ARG A 294 -11.29 -2.54 -18.07
CA ARG A 294 -10.96 -1.41 -18.95
C ARG A 294 -9.47 -1.10 -18.78
N TYR A 295 -8.74 -1.02 -19.90
CA TYR A 295 -7.33 -0.66 -19.86
C TYR A 295 -7.18 0.87 -19.77
N ILE A 296 -6.38 1.34 -18.81
CA ILE A 296 -6.01 2.75 -18.67
C ILE A 296 -5.01 3.07 -19.78
N SER A 297 -5.51 3.67 -20.85
CA SER A 297 -4.76 3.97 -22.07
C SER A 297 -3.92 5.25 -21.99
N ASN A 298 -4.23 6.13 -21.04
CA ASN A 298 -3.59 7.41 -20.79
C ASN A 298 -2.84 7.42 -19.44
N PRO A 299 -1.89 6.50 -19.19
CA PRO A 299 -1.12 6.53 -17.96
C PRO A 299 -0.23 7.78 -17.93
N PHE A 300 0.00 8.34 -16.74
CA PHE A 300 1.06 9.30 -16.53
C PHE A 300 2.41 8.64 -16.85
N LEU A 301 3.25 9.34 -17.61
CA LEU A 301 4.53 8.82 -18.09
C LEU A 301 5.68 9.62 -17.49
N LEU A 302 6.74 8.92 -17.10
CA LEU A 302 8.01 9.53 -16.73
C LEU A 302 9.04 9.18 -17.79
N ASP A 303 9.62 10.18 -18.45
CA ASP A 303 10.51 10.03 -19.61
C ASP A 303 9.91 9.20 -20.78
N GLY A 304 8.58 9.13 -20.83
CA GLY A 304 7.84 8.31 -21.79
C GLY A 304 7.71 6.84 -21.39
N PHE A 305 8.08 6.44 -20.18
CA PHE A 305 7.87 5.09 -19.65
C PHE A 305 6.64 5.05 -18.75
N LYS A 306 5.84 3.99 -18.94
CA LYS A 306 4.73 3.66 -18.05
C LYS A 306 5.29 3.16 -16.72
N PHE A 307 4.68 3.56 -15.60
CA PHE A 307 5.04 3.03 -14.29
C PHE A 307 3.82 2.75 -13.43
N ASP A 308 4.03 1.99 -12.36
CA ASP A 308 3.06 1.83 -11.30
C ASP A 308 3.73 1.93 -9.92
N VAL A 309 2.94 2.32 -8.93
CA VAL A 309 3.36 2.57 -7.55
C VAL A 309 2.85 1.44 -6.66
N ARG A 310 3.79 0.73 -6.04
CA ARG A 310 3.51 -0.27 -5.01
C ARG A 310 3.52 0.40 -3.64
N MET A 311 2.36 0.52 -3.03
CA MET A 311 2.22 0.93 -1.62
C MET A 311 2.22 -0.29 -0.70
N TYR A 312 2.87 -0.19 0.46
CA TYR A 312 2.88 -1.23 1.48
C TYR A 312 1.92 -0.87 2.61
N VAL A 313 1.02 -1.79 2.95
CA VAL A 313 -0.03 -1.56 3.93
C VAL A 313 -0.09 -2.71 4.91
N ALA A 314 -0.13 -2.43 6.21
CA ALA A 314 -0.34 -3.43 7.25
C ALA A 314 -1.72 -3.25 7.89
N VAL A 315 -2.39 -4.37 8.14
CA VAL A 315 -3.64 -4.40 8.92
C VAL A 315 -3.41 -5.27 10.15
N THR A 316 -3.74 -4.74 11.32
CA THR A 316 -3.57 -5.45 12.60
C THR A 316 -4.90 -5.83 13.25
N SER A 317 -5.99 -5.25 12.78
CA SER A 317 -7.34 -5.54 13.27
C SER A 317 -8.39 -5.12 12.24
N TYR A 318 -9.49 -5.88 12.18
CA TYR A 318 -10.72 -5.52 11.45
C TYR A 318 -11.87 -5.15 12.40
N GLU A 319 -11.68 -5.30 13.72
CA GLU A 319 -12.68 -4.98 14.75
C GLU A 319 -11.98 -4.46 16.04
N PRO A 320 -11.73 -3.14 16.17
CA PRO A 320 -11.97 -2.09 15.18
C PRO A 320 -10.98 -2.18 14.00
N LEU A 321 -11.31 -1.58 12.86
CA LEU A 321 -10.41 -1.54 11.69
C LEU A 321 -9.19 -0.65 11.97
N VAL A 322 -8.00 -1.24 11.90
CA VAL A 322 -6.72 -0.53 12.09
C VAL A 322 -5.80 -0.80 10.90
N VAL A 323 -5.52 0.26 10.15
CA VAL A 323 -4.74 0.23 8.90
C VAL A 323 -3.52 1.14 9.04
N TYR A 324 -2.36 0.61 8.68
CA TYR A 324 -1.08 1.31 8.64
C TYR A 324 -0.61 1.37 7.20
N ILE A 325 -0.29 2.57 6.72
CA ILE A 325 0.32 2.76 5.41
C ILE A 325 1.80 3.06 5.67
N TYR A 326 2.68 2.31 5.03
CA TYR A 326 4.11 2.57 5.10
C TYR A 326 4.43 3.84 4.31
N GLU A 327 5.29 4.69 4.87
CA GLU A 327 5.65 5.99 4.26
C GLU A 327 6.34 5.85 2.91
N GLU A 328 7.07 4.74 2.72
CA GLU A 328 7.79 4.45 1.49
C GLU A 328 7.08 3.41 0.62
N GLY A 329 7.47 3.38 -0.64
CA GLY A 329 6.89 2.52 -1.66
C GLY A 329 7.92 2.11 -2.72
N LEU A 330 7.46 1.32 -3.68
CA LEU A 330 8.29 0.92 -4.81
C LEU A 330 7.62 1.35 -6.12
N VAL A 331 8.29 2.21 -6.87
CA VAL A 331 7.86 2.63 -8.20
C VAL A 331 8.53 1.70 -9.21
N ARG A 332 7.75 1.15 -10.14
CA ARG A 332 8.24 0.16 -11.11
C ARG A 332 7.97 0.64 -12.51
N PHE A 333 9.03 0.78 -13.29
CA PHE A 333 8.94 1.24 -14.67
C PHE A 333 8.84 0.06 -15.64
N ALA A 334 8.08 0.27 -16.71
CA ALA A 334 8.22 -0.48 -17.94
C ALA A 334 9.63 -0.29 -18.51
N THR A 335 10.08 -1.25 -19.33
CA THR A 335 11.40 -1.18 -19.98
C THR A 335 11.33 -0.60 -21.38
N VAL A 336 10.13 -0.57 -21.99
CA VAL A 336 9.91 -0.01 -23.32
C VAL A 336 9.05 1.24 -23.20
N ARG A 337 9.43 2.30 -23.92
CA ARG A 337 8.68 3.57 -23.96
C ARG A 337 7.25 3.34 -24.43
N TYR A 338 6.31 3.99 -23.75
CA TYR A 338 4.89 3.85 -23.99
C TYR A 338 4.49 4.45 -25.34
N GLN A 339 3.76 3.68 -26.13
CA GLN A 339 3.20 4.12 -27.40
C GLN A 339 1.76 3.64 -27.52
N MET A 340 0.91 4.53 -28.04
CA MET A 340 -0.48 4.24 -28.30
C MET A 340 -0.66 3.56 -29.67
N GLY A 341 -1.68 2.70 -29.76
CA GLY A 341 -2.13 2.09 -31.02
C GLY A 341 -2.14 0.57 -31.02
N ALA A 342 -3.05 -0.01 -31.80
CA ALA A 342 -3.32 -1.46 -31.81
C ALA A 342 -2.07 -2.31 -32.10
N ARG A 343 -1.14 -1.79 -32.92
CA ARG A 343 0.12 -2.48 -33.26
C ARG A 343 1.06 -2.71 -32.07
N HIS A 344 0.92 -1.92 -30.99
CA HIS A 344 1.79 -1.99 -29.81
C HIS A 344 1.22 -2.82 -28.67
N LEU A 345 -0.08 -3.19 -28.70
CA LEU A 345 -0.78 -3.88 -27.60
C LEU A 345 -0.16 -5.22 -27.20
N LYS A 346 0.56 -5.87 -28.12
CA LYS A 346 1.25 -7.14 -27.88
C LYS A 346 2.62 -6.96 -27.18
N THR A 347 3.15 -5.74 -27.11
CA THR A 347 4.44 -5.44 -26.47
C THR A 347 4.29 -5.41 -24.96
N GLN A 348 4.39 -6.57 -24.31
CA GLN A 348 4.17 -6.71 -22.87
C GLN A 348 5.07 -5.84 -22.00
N CYS A 349 6.36 -5.71 -22.35
CA CYS A 349 7.35 -4.88 -21.62
C CYS A 349 7.07 -3.37 -21.66
N MET A 350 6.09 -2.93 -22.47
CA MET A 350 5.58 -1.55 -22.51
C MET A 350 4.35 -1.37 -21.62
N HIS A 351 3.46 -2.37 -21.60
CA HIS A 351 2.15 -2.27 -20.94
C HIS A 351 2.12 -2.84 -19.52
N LEU A 352 3.04 -3.74 -19.19
CA LEU A 352 3.17 -4.38 -17.88
C LEU A 352 4.45 -3.89 -17.19
N THR A 353 4.32 -3.39 -15.97
CA THR A 353 5.42 -2.86 -15.15
C THR A 353 5.99 -3.90 -14.18
N ASN A 354 5.43 -5.11 -14.16
CA ASN A 354 5.86 -6.15 -13.24
C ASN A 354 7.34 -6.50 -13.47
N TYR A 355 8.12 -6.56 -12.38
CA TYR A 355 9.53 -6.93 -12.41
C TYR A 355 9.77 -8.30 -13.09
N SER A 356 8.89 -9.28 -12.88
CA SER A 356 9.01 -10.62 -13.49
C SER A 356 8.96 -10.62 -15.02
N VAL A 357 8.31 -9.62 -15.62
CA VAL A 357 8.21 -9.42 -17.06
C VAL A 357 9.44 -8.64 -17.53
N ASN A 358 9.70 -7.49 -16.89
CA ASN A 358 10.73 -6.55 -17.34
C ASN A 358 12.16 -7.02 -17.07
N LYS A 359 12.43 -7.78 -16.00
CA LYS A 359 13.79 -8.26 -15.68
C LYS A 359 14.42 -9.16 -16.75
N LYS A 360 13.59 -9.71 -17.65
CA LYS A 360 14.03 -10.55 -18.76
C LYS A 360 14.35 -9.73 -20.01
N ASN A 361 13.97 -8.46 -20.04
CA ASN A 361 14.29 -7.57 -21.14
C ASN A 361 15.75 -7.11 -21.02
N PHE A 362 16.46 -7.02 -22.14
CA PHE A 362 17.85 -6.61 -22.19
C PHE A 362 18.03 -5.13 -21.82
N GLU A 363 16.99 -4.31 -21.99
CA GLU A 363 16.98 -2.88 -21.61
C GLU A 363 16.69 -2.66 -20.11
N PHE A 364 16.50 -3.73 -19.33
CA PHE A 364 16.28 -3.59 -17.89
C PHE A 364 17.55 -3.13 -17.19
N VAL A 365 17.49 -1.93 -16.62
CA VAL A 365 18.55 -1.37 -15.80
C VAL A 365 18.23 -1.66 -14.34
N GLN A 366 19.02 -2.56 -13.75
CA GLN A 366 18.99 -2.81 -12.33
C GLN A 366 19.73 -1.68 -11.60
N ASN A 367 19.17 -1.25 -10.49
CA ASN A 367 19.88 -0.39 -9.57
C ASN A 367 20.59 -1.27 -8.54
N ASP A 368 21.91 -1.25 -8.57
CA ASP A 368 22.79 -2.04 -7.69
C ASP A 368 23.29 -1.22 -6.49
N ASP A 369 23.08 0.10 -6.46
CA ASP A 369 23.42 0.95 -5.33
C ASP A 369 22.16 1.29 -4.52
N PRO A 370 22.00 0.73 -3.31
CA PRO A 370 20.82 0.99 -2.49
C PRO A 370 20.73 2.44 -1.97
N ASN A 371 21.78 3.25 -2.13
CA ASN A 371 21.78 4.67 -1.75
C ASN A 371 21.27 5.59 -2.86
N VAL A 372 21.11 5.07 -4.08
CA VAL A 372 20.57 5.82 -5.22
C VAL A 372 19.10 5.48 -5.36
N GLU A 373 18.21 6.46 -5.21
CA GLU A 373 16.76 6.20 -5.12
C GLU A 373 16.01 6.37 -6.45
N ASP A 374 16.64 7.03 -7.42
CA ASP A 374 16.08 7.53 -8.68
C ASP A 374 16.78 6.93 -9.92
N PHE A 375 17.31 5.71 -9.80
CA PHE A 375 18.05 5.06 -10.88
C PHE A 375 17.43 3.74 -11.36
N GLY A 376 17.55 3.50 -12.67
CA GLY A 376 17.08 2.28 -13.33
C GLY A 376 15.56 2.15 -13.38
N ASN A 377 15.05 0.92 -13.55
CA ASN A 377 13.62 0.66 -13.69
C ASN A 377 12.88 0.48 -12.35
N LYS A 378 13.48 0.90 -11.24
CA LYS A 378 12.89 0.85 -9.90
C LYS A 378 13.30 2.08 -9.10
N TRP A 379 12.33 2.89 -8.67
CA TRP A 379 12.60 4.03 -7.78
C TRP A 379 11.92 3.84 -6.43
N SER A 380 12.39 4.57 -5.41
CA SER A 380 11.63 4.77 -4.17
C SER A 380 10.40 5.64 -4.44
N LEU A 381 9.41 5.59 -3.56
CA LEU A 381 8.29 6.53 -3.64
C LEU A 381 8.78 7.95 -3.36
N GLY A 382 9.66 8.14 -2.37
CA GLY A 382 10.25 9.44 -2.06
C GLY A 382 10.93 10.10 -3.27
N ALA A 383 11.69 9.34 -4.06
CA ALA A 383 12.33 9.84 -5.28
C ALA A 383 11.30 10.32 -6.31
N LEU A 384 10.26 9.51 -6.58
CA LEU A 384 9.19 9.92 -7.49
C LEU A 384 8.49 11.18 -7.00
N LEU A 385 8.15 11.27 -5.71
CA LEU A 385 7.45 12.45 -5.18
C LEU A 385 8.34 13.71 -5.23
N ARG A 386 9.64 13.61 -4.97
CA ARG A 386 10.57 14.74 -5.13
C ARG A 386 10.64 15.20 -6.59
N PHE A 387 10.75 14.25 -7.52
CA PHE A 387 10.76 14.53 -8.96
C PHE A 387 9.45 15.20 -9.43
N LEU A 388 8.29 14.65 -9.05
CA LEU A 388 6.99 15.23 -9.41
C LEU A 388 6.79 16.63 -8.81
N LYS A 389 7.28 16.84 -7.58
CA LYS A 389 7.24 18.15 -6.93
C LYS A 389 8.14 19.17 -7.65
N SER A 390 9.33 18.77 -8.13
CA SER A 390 10.19 19.67 -8.92
C SER A 390 9.57 20.03 -10.28
N GLU A 391 8.75 19.15 -10.85
CA GLU A 391 7.95 19.44 -12.06
C GLU A 391 6.66 20.24 -11.77
N GLY A 392 6.43 20.64 -10.52
CA GLY A 392 5.28 21.47 -10.13
C GLY A 392 3.96 20.72 -9.92
N ALA A 393 3.99 19.38 -9.81
CA ALA A 393 2.79 18.58 -9.58
C ALA A 393 2.33 18.61 -8.10
N ASP A 394 1.01 18.49 -7.88
CA ASP A 394 0.40 18.41 -6.54
C ASP A 394 0.55 17.00 -5.90
N VAL A 395 1.76 16.70 -5.46
CA VAL A 395 2.10 15.43 -4.83
C VAL A 395 1.32 15.18 -3.52
N THR A 396 0.99 16.24 -2.78
CA THR A 396 0.22 16.13 -1.54
C THR A 396 -1.20 15.66 -1.82
N GLY A 397 -1.89 16.28 -2.78
CA GLY A 397 -3.22 15.86 -3.20
C GLY A 397 -3.22 14.45 -3.81
N LEU A 398 -2.19 14.08 -4.57
CA LEU A 398 -2.04 12.71 -5.09
C LEU A 398 -1.99 11.69 -3.95
N MET A 399 -1.15 11.91 -2.94
CA MET A 399 -1.03 10.99 -1.81
C MET A 399 -2.32 10.89 -0.99
N VAL A 400 -3.04 12.00 -0.79
CA VAL A 400 -4.37 11.97 -0.14
C VAL A 400 -5.34 11.08 -0.93
N ARG A 401 -5.40 11.21 -2.27
CA ARG A 401 -6.25 10.35 -3.11
C ARG A 401 -5.83 8.89 -3.06
N ILE A 402 -4.53 8.60 -3.02
CA ILE A 402 -4.00 7.24 -2.86
C ILE A 402 -4.43 6.63 -1.52
N GLU A 403 -4.34 7.38 -0.44
CA GLU A 403 -4.78 6.93 0.89
C GLU A 403 -6.29 6.67 0.93
N GLU A 404 -7.10 7.54 0.31
CA GLU A 404 -8.53 7.32 0.17
C GLU A 404 -8.86 6.02 -0.55
N ILE A 405 -8.14 5.70 -1.63
CA ILE A 405 -8.29 4.43 -2.37
C ILE A 405 -8.01 3.24 -1.44
N ILE A 406 -6.93 3.31 -0.67
CA ILE A 406 -6.54 2.24 0.28
C ILE A 406 -7.64 2.06 1.33
N ILE A 407 -8.10 3.15 1.96
CA ILE A 407 -9.15 3.11 2.98
C ILE A 407 -10.45 2.55 2.41
N LYS A 408 -10.93 3.08 1.28
CA LYS A 408 -12.16 2.63 0.62
C LYS A 408 -12.09 1.15 0.25
N SER A 409 -10.92 0.66 -0.17
CA SER A 409 -10.71 -0.76 -0.46
C SER A 409 -10.95 -1.65 0.77
N PHE A 410 -10.49 -1.23 1.96
CA PHE A 410 -10.79 -1.96 3.20
C PHE A 410 -12.25 -1.85 3.60
N LEU A 411 -12.89 -0.71 3.39
CA LEU A 411 -14.33 -0.55 3.66
C LEU A 411 -15.18 -1.52 2.82
N CYS A 412 -14.75 -1.88 1.60
CA CYS A 412 -15.42 -2.89 0.78
C CYS A 412 -15.41 -4.30 1.40
N VAL A 413 -14.46 -4.61 2.28
CA VAL A 413 -14.23 -5.97 2.79
C VAL A 413 -14.29 -6.09 4.32
N VAL A 414 -14.48 -4.98 5.04
CA VAL A 414 -14.46 -4.97 6.52
C VAL A 414 -15.47 -5.94 7.12
N ASN A 415 -16.72 -5.92 6.65
CA ASN A 415 -17.79 -6.76 7.18
C ASN A 415 -17.56 -8.26 6.99
N PRO A 416 -17.26 -8.79 5.77
CA PRO A 416 -17.04 -10.22 5.60
C PRO A 416 -15.82 -10.74 6.36
N ILE A 417 -14.76 -9.93 6.50
CA ILE A 417 -13.54 -10.32 7.21
C ILE A 417 -13.75 -10.25 8.73
N ALA A 418 -14.33 -9.15 9.25
CA ALA A 418 -14.64 -9.00 10.67
C ALA A 418 -15.60 -10.11 11.15
N SER A 419 -16.64 -10.42 10.37
CA SER A 419 -17.56 -11.53 10.66
C SER A 419 -16.84 -12.87 10.74
N ALA A 420 -15.92 -13.14 9.79
CA ALA A 420 -15.13 -14.37 9.82
C ALA A 420 -14.19 -14.41 11.05
N CYS A 421 -13.58 -13.28 11.41
CA CYS A 421 -12.78 -13.18 12.64
C CYS A 421 -13.63 -13.44 13.89
N ALA A 422 -14.86 -12.93 13.94
CA ALA A 422 -15.76 -13.12 15.09
C ALA A 422 -16.21 -14.57 15.29
N MET A 423 -16.34 -15.36 14.20
CA MET A 423 -16.63 -16.80 14.28
C MET A 423 -15.54 -17.57 15.01
N PHE A 424 -14.29 -17.08 14.94
CA PHE A 424 -13.17 -17.60 15.69
C PHE A 424 -12.86 -16.60 16.79
N ARG A 425 -13.70 -16.48 17.84
CA ARG A 425 -13.62 -15.43 18.91
C ARG A 425 -12.20 -15.11 19.38
N GLU A 426 -11.36 -16.14 19.42
CA GLU A 426 -9.95 -16.10 19.74
C GLU A 426 -9.05 -15.35 18.73
N CYS A 427 -9.39 -15.26 17.45
CA CYS A 427 -8.56 -14.70 16.37
C CYS A 427 -8.50 -13.16 16.30
N LYS A 428 -9.37 -12.42 17.01
CA LYS A 428 -9.52 -10.96 16.84
C LYS A 428 -8.21 -10.18 16.95
N SER A 429 -7.30 -10.60 17.82
CA SER A 429 -5.98 -9.97 18.02
C SER A 429 -4.82 -10.84 17.52
N LYS A 430 -5.08 -12.00 16.90
CA LYS A 430 -4.04 -12.99 16.55
C LYS A 430 -3.57 -12.86 15.10
N CYS A 431 -4.43 -12.33 14.24
CA CYS A 431 -4.14 -12.12 12.85
C CYS A 431 -3.60 -10.71 12.61
N PHE A 432 -2.66 -10.60 11.69
CA PHE A 432 -2.27 -9.37 11.02
C PHE A 432 -2.01 -9.71 9.56
N GLU A 433 -1.98 -8.74 8.66
CA GLU A 433 -1.64 -9.01 7.28
C GLU A 433 -0.93 -7.84 6.64
N LEU A 434 -0.01 -8.16 5.74
CA LEU A 434 0.71 -7.18 4.93
C LEU A 434 0.20 -7.27 3.49
N TYR A 435 -0.18 -6.13 2.94
CA TYR A 435 -0.70 -5.99 1.59
C TYR A 435 0.23 -5.10 0.76
N GLY A 436 0.35 -5.44 -0.52
CA GLY A 436 0.92 -4.60 -1.56
C GLY A 436 -0.20 -4.08 -2.45
N PHE A 437 -0.42 -2.77 -2.46
CA PHE A 437 -1.38 -2.11 -3.35
C PHE A 437 -0.65 -1.65 -4.61
N ASP A 438 -1.11 -2.11 -5.77
CA ASP A 438 -0.60 -1.68 -7.07
C ASP A 438 -1.49 -0.56 -7.61
N ILE A 439 -0.95 0.65 -7.69
CA ILE A 439 -1.66 1.86 -8.09
C ILE A 439 -1.00 2.44 -9.34
N ILE A 440 -1.80 2.86 -10.30
CA ILE A 440 -1.33 3.63 -11.47
C ILE A 440 -1.96 5.01 -11.45
N VAL A 441 -1.23 6.00 -11.96
CA VAL A 441 -1.71 7.38 -12.11
C VAL A 441 -1.95 7.62 -13.60
N ASP A 442 -3.07 8.23 -13.97
CA ASP A 442 -3.35 8.67 -15.35
C ASP A 442 -2.79 10.08 -15.62
N ASP A 443 -2.83 10.52 -16.88
CA ASP A 443 -2.33 11.84 -17.30
C ASP A 443 -3.17 13.02 -16.75
N GLU A 444 -4.40 12.77 -16.28
CA GLU A 444 -5.17 13.71 -15.46
C GLU A 444 -4.78 13.70 -13.97
N PHE A 445 -3.72 12.99 -13.61
CA PHE A 445 -3.15 12.89 -12.27
C PHE A 445 -4.11 12.25 -11.24
N ARG A 446 -5.00 11.38 -11.72
CA ARG A 446 -5.91 10.57 -10.93
C ARG A 446 -5.33 9.17 -10.70
N PRO A 447 -5.28 8.70 -9.44
CA PRO A 447 -4.83 7.35 -9.13
C PRO A 447 -5.94 6.31 -9.32
N TRP A 448 -5.54 5.11 -9.73
CA TRP A 448 -6.39 3.94 -9.95
C TRP A 448 -5.77 2.71 -9.29
N LEU A 449 -6.58 1.95 -8.56
CA LEU A 449 -6.18 0.66 -8.01
C LEU A 449 -6.23 -0.43 -9.08
N LEU A 450 -5.11 -1.11 -9.28
CA LEU A 450 -4.98 -2.21 -10.25
C LEU A 450 -5.17 -3.59 -9.63
N GLU A 451 -4.59 -3.81 -8.44
CA GLU A 451 -4.71 -5.04 -7.65
C GLU A 451 -4.19 -4.85 -6.22
N VAL A 452 -4.61 -5.75 -5.33
CA VAL A 452 -4.06 -5.89 -3.97
C VAL A 452 -3.45 -7.28 -3.83
N GLN A 453 -2.22 -7.37 -3.36
CA GLN A 453 -1.50 -8.64 -3.19
C GLN A 453 -1.20 -8.90 -1.71
N SER A 454 -1.41 -10.12 -1.23
CA SER A 454 -0.93 -10.52 0.10
C SER A 454 0.59 -10.73 0.07
N LEU A 455 1.32 -10.11 0.99
CA LEU A 455 2.79 -10.13 1.04
C LEU A 455 3.31 -11.26 1.94
N SER A 456 2.89 -12.50 1.65
CA SER A 456 3.42 -13.67 2.35
C SER A 456 4.90 -13.95 2.05
N THR A 457 5.44 -13.41 0.96
CA THR A 457 6.84 -13.61 0.55
C THR A 457 7.51 -12.25 0.34
N LEU A 458 8.13 -11.69 1.38
CA LEU A 458 8.75 -10.35 1.34
C LEU A 458 10.03 -10.28 0.47
N HIS A 459 10.52 -11.43 -0.03
CA HIS A 459 11.81 -11.60 -0.69
C HIS A 459 12.00 -10.75 -1.97
N VAL A 460 10.92 -10.39 -2.68
CA VAL A 460 11.02 -9.71 -3.99
C VAL A 460 10.87 -8.20 -3.88
N HIS A 461 10.54 -7.68 -2.70
CA HIS A 461 10.01 -6.32 -2.54
C HIS A 461 10.93 -5.39 -1.74
N PHE A 462 11.74 -5.91 -0.82
CA PHE A 462 12.39 -5.11 0.23
C PHE A 462 13.90 -4.90 0.10
N SER A 463 14.55 -5.39 -0.97
CA SER A 463 16.00 -5.14 -1.18
C SER A 463 16.35 -3.64 -1.28
N TYR A 464 15.38 -2.76 -1.53
CA TYR A 464 15.60 -1.32 -1.69
C TYR A 464 15.23 -0.49 -0.45
N CYS A 465 14.19 -0.83 0.34
CA CYS A 465 13.77 0.00 1.48
C CYS A 465 14.64 -0.16 2.74
N CYS A 466 15.42 -1.23 2.89
CA CYS A 466 16.11 -1.51 4.16
C CYS A 466 17.40 -0.72 4.42
N VAL A 467 17.82 0.17 3.52
CA VAL A 467 19.08 0.94 3.69
C VAL A 467 18.84 2.36 4.21
N GLN A 468 17.60 2.86 4.23
CA GLN A 468 17.30 4.29 4.38
C GLN A 468 17.37 4.89 5.80
N HIS A 469 17.72 4.15 6.84
CA HIS A 469 17.74 4.71 8.21
C HIS A 469 19.02 4.42 9.02
N GLY A 470 20.13 4.09 8.34
CA GLY A 470 21.42 3.88 8.99
C GLY A 470 22.46 4.86 8.47
N GLU A 471 22.90 5.80 9.32
CA GLU A 471 24.12 6.57 9.08
C GLU A 471 25.28 5.67 8.61
N LYS A 472 25.98 6.16 7.58
CA LYS A 472 27.31 5.74 7.08
C LYS A 472 27.96 4.61 7.89
N GLY A 473 27.60 3.38 7.55
CA GLY A 473 28.25 2.18 8.04
C GLY A 473 28.58 1.29 6.85
N SER A 474 29.86 1.23 6.50
CA SER A 474 30.42 0.33 5.49
C SER A 474 30.15 -1.13 5.87
N GLY A 475 29.04 -1.68 5.39
CA GLY A 475 28.68 -3.09 5.55
C GLY A 475 28.30 -3.65 4.19
N GLN A 476 29.27 -4.22 3.50
CA GLN A 476 29.12 -4.96 2.26
C GLN A 476 28.14 -6.12 2.47
N TRP A 477 27.01 -6.12 1.76
CA TRP A 477 26.19 -7.32 1.62
C TRP A 477 26.81 -8.16 0.52
N ASP A 478 27.65 -9.13 0.90
CA ASP A 478 28.14 -10.11 -0.06
C ASP A 478 26.96 -10.95 -0.57
N SER A 479 26.71 -10.83 -1.87
CA SER A 479 25.77 -11.64 -2.64
C SER A 479 26.36 -13.04 -2.86
N PRO A 480 25.63 -14.12 -2.50
CA PRO A 480 25.81 -15.39 -3.18
C PRO A 480 24.54 -15.68 -3.99
N PHE A 481 24.65 -15.44 -5.30
CA PHE A 481 23.88 -16.02 -6.42
C PHE A 481 22.37 -16.30 -6.28
#